data_AF-A0A3N7F879-F1
#
_entry.id   AF-A0A3N7F879-F1
#
_cell.length_a   1.000
_cell.length_b   1.000
_cell.length_c   1.000
_cell.angle_alpha   90.00
_cell.angle_beta   90.00
_cell.angle_gamma   90.00
#
_symmetry.space_group_name_H-M   'P 1'
#
loop_
_entity.id
_entity.type
_entity.pdbx_description
1 polymer ?
#
loop_
_entity_poly.entity_id
_entity_poly.type
_entity_poly.pdbx_seq_one_letter_code
_entity_poly.pdbx_strand_id
1 'polypeptide(L)'
;MPRVTPILRKGRKALENLGLVKILQSEIKHELSTTPFQDNQSGNLGDFKVDWDSLESQDVVLRRKCESGEEVAVSALLGQEMFAEGGIFPREVLMKVCVKKPGLNSVLQFDCGVSEKGIGGSQFHIYSAHYLHLTTTCPKPSAYRGPSFSDLDSDLQDALKGYLIAKGIGENLTNFLLLHLHKKELGQYVNWLQKLESLVLGKFD
;
A
#
# COMPACT_ATOMS: atom_id res chain seq x y z
N MET A 1 -13.99 22.00 -49.78
CA MET A 1 -13.74 21.02 -48.70
C MET A 1 -15.06 20.34 -48.35
N PRO A 2 -15.23 19.01 -48.53
CA PRO A 2 -16.50 18.35 -48.27
C PRO A 2 -16.69 18.21 -46.75
N ARG A 3 -17.80 18.73 -46.22
CA ARG A 3 -18.21 18.56 -44.82
C ARG A 3 -18.55 17.08 -44.60
N VAL A 4 -17.70 16.36 -43.85
CA VAL A 4 -17.99 15.01 -43.38
C VAL A 4 -19.29 15.06 -42.55
N THR A 5 -20.30 14.29 -42.95
CA THR A 5 -21.60 14.28 -42.27
C THR A 5 -21.47 13.77 -40.82
N PRO A 6 -22.24 14.31 -39.87
CA PRO A 6 -22.15 13.95 -38.45
C PRO A 6 -22.36 12.45 -38.18
N ILE A 7 -23.03 11.74 -39.08
CA ILE A 7 -23.27 10.29 -39.03
C ILE A 7 -21.97 9.50 -39.30
N LEU A 8 -21.15 9.91 -40.27
CA LEU A 8 -19.85 9.29 -40.54
C LEU A 8 -18.87 9.51 -39.38
N ARG A 9 -18.92 10.69 -38.76
CA ARG A 9 -18.13 10.99 -37.55
C ARG A 9 -18.56 10.13 -36.35
N LYS A 10 -19.87 9.91 -36.17
CA LYS A 10 -20.41 8.98 -35.15
C LYS A 10 -20.03 7.52 -35.44
N GLY A 11 -20.12 7.08 -36.69
CA GLY A 11 -19.76 5.72 -37.10
C GLY A 11 -18.28 5.41 -36.90
N ARG A 12 -17.39 6.34 -37.25
CA ARG A 12 -15.94 6.20 -36.99
C ARG A 12 -15.64 6.14 -35.48
N LYS A 13 -16.25 7.01 -34.68
CA LYS A 13 -16.11 7.00 -33.21
C LYS A 13 -16.63 5.69 -32.60
N ALA A 14 -17.72 5.14 -33.12
CA ALA A 14 -18.24 3.84 -32.68
C ALA A 14 -17.27 2.69 -33.02
N LEU A 15 -16.62 2.72 -34.18
CA LEU A 15 -15.63 1.73 -34.59
C LEU A 15 -14.35 1.81 -33.74
N GLU A 16 -13.89 3.04 -33.43
CA GLU A 16 -12.77 3.29 -32.53
C GLU A 16 -13.08 2.81 -31.09
N ASN A 17 -14.30 3.07 -30.60
CA ASN A 17 -14.76 2.57 -29.30
C ASN A 17 -14.83 1.03 -29.27
N LEU A 18 -15.29 0.38 -30.34
CA LEU A 18 -15.32 -1.09 -30.44
C LEU A 18 -13.92 -1.70 -30.41
N GLY A 19 -12.93 -1.04 -31.04
CA GLY A 19 -11.53 -1.46 -30.96
C GLY A 19 -11.00 -1.37 -29.53
N LEU A 20 -11.25 -0.25 -28.85
CA LEU A 20 -10.83 -0.02 -27.47
C LEU A 20 -11.48 -1.02 -26.49
N VAL A 21 -12.78 -1.28 -26.62
CA VAL A 21 -13.49 -2.25 -25.78
C VAL A 21 -12.88 -3.66 -25.90
N LYS A 22 -12.54 -4.10 -27.13
CA LYS A 22 -11.89 -5.40 -27.32
C LYS A 22 -10.55 -5.50 -26.61
N ILE A 23 -9.77 -4.42 -26.63
CA ILE A 23 -8.46 -4.36 -25.94
C ILE A 23 -8.66 -4.41 -24.43
N LEU A 24 -9.59 -3.63 -23.89
CA LEU A 24 -9.93 -3.65 -22.46
C LEU A 24 -10.37 -5.03 -22.01
N GLN A 25 -11.22 -5.71 -22.79
CA GLN A 25 -11.66 -7.07 -22.50
C GLN A 25 -10.52 -8.08 -22.52
N SER A 26 -9.58 -7.97 -23.48
CA SER A 26 -8.41 -8.84 -23.49
C SER A 26 -7.49 -8.60 -22.29
N GLU A 27 -7.34 -7.36 -21.86
CA GLU A 27 -6.54 -6.99 -20.69
C GLU A 27 -7.17 -7.51 -19.40
N ILE A 28 -8.47 -7.26 -19.18
CA ILE A 28 -9.20 -7.78 -18.01
C ILE A 28 -9.08 -9.31 -17.94
N LYS A 29 -9.24 -9.98 -19.09
CA LYS A 29 -9.10 -11.44 -19.15
C LYS A 29 -7.67 -11.88 -18.81
N HIS A 30 -6.66 -11.17 -19.32
CA HIS A 30 -5.26 -11.44 -19.02
C HIS A 30 -5.01 -11.37 -17.51
N GLU A 31 -5.37 -10.27 -16.87
CA GLU A 31 -5.17 -10.06 -15.42
C GLU A 31 -5.95 -11.05 -14.55
N LEU A 32 -7.17 -11.42 -14.94
CA LEU A 32 -7.95 -12.43 -14.20
C LEU A 32 -7.39 -13.86 -14.37
N SER A 33 -6.67 -14.13 -15.46
CA SER A 33 -6.02 -15.43 -15.69
C SER A 33 -4.63 -15.52 -15.09
N THR A 34 -3.96 -14.38 -14.96
CA THR A 34 -2.61 -14.24 -14.41
C THR A 34 -2.74 -13.69 -13.00
N THR A 35 -2.91 -14.56 -12.01
CA THR A 35 -2.82 -14.13 -10.59
C THR A 35 -1.41 -14.43 -10.07
N PRO A 36 -0.48 -13.46 -10.12
CA PRO A 36 0.93 -13.68 -9.73
C PRO A 36 1.12 -14.03 -8.25
N PHE A 37 0.05 -13.96 -7.44
CA PHE A 37 0.09 -14.07 -5.98
C PHE A 37 -0.72 -15.25 -5.41
N GLN A 38 -1.04 -16.28 -6.22
CA GLN A 38 -1.89 -17.41 -5.82
C GLN A 38 -1.25 -18.37 -4.80
N ASP A 39 0.06 -18.65 -4.92
CA ASP A 39 0.77 -19.67 -4.12
C ASP A 39 1.54 -19.11 -2.91
N ASN A 40 1.50 -17.81 -2.66
CA ASN A 40 2.28 -17.20 -1.59
C ASN A 40 1.61 -17.43 -0.24
N GLN A 41 2.33 -18.07 0.69
CA GLN A 41 1.91 -18.21 2.08
C GLN A 41 1.51 -16.82 2.59
N SER A 42 0.22 -16.63 2.87
CA SER A 42 -0.27 -15.38 3.42
C SER A 42 0.36 -15.17 4.79
N GLY A 43 1.07 -14.06 4.96
CA GLY A 43 1.45 -13.63 6.30
C GLY A 43 0.23 -13.53 7.21
N ASN A 44 0.45 -13.61 8.52
CA ASN A 44 -0.61 -13.50 9.51
C ASN A 44 -0.57 -12.11 10.18
N LEU A 45 -1.76 -11.52 10.39
CA LEU A 45 -1.95 -10.29 11.16
C LEU A 45 -1.53 -10.45 12.64
N GLY A 46 -1.50 -11.68 13.16
CA GLY A 46 -1.23 -11.93 14.57
C GLY A 46 -2.30 -11.25 15.44
N ASP A 47 -1.86 -10.36 16.33
CA ASP A 47 -2.75 -9.61 17.23
C ASP A 47 -3.29 -8.30 16.64
N PHE A 48 -2.90 -7.97 15.40
CA PHE A 48 -3.43 -6.80 14.70
C PHE A 48 -4.84 -7.08 14.16
N LYS A 49 -5.69 -6.05 14.22
CA LYS A 49 -6.99 -6.03 13.58
C LYS A 49 -6.99 -4.97 12.49
N VAL A 50 -7.67 -5.26 11.38
CA VAL A 50 -7.88 -4.27 10.32
C VAL A 50 -8.88 -3.23 10.84
N ASP A 51 -8.43 -1.97 10.90
CA ASP A 51 -9.24 -0.81 11.28
C ASP A 51 -9.83 -0.14 10.03
N TRP A 52 -9.06 -0.07 8.94
CA TRP A 52 -9.49 0.49 7.67
C TRP A 52 -8.87 -0.26 6.49
N ASP A 53 -9.71 -0.65 5.53
CA ASP A 53 -9.30 -1.25 4.27
C ASP A 53 -10.41 -1.03 3.22
N SER A 54 -10.43 0.15 2.59
CA SER A 54 -11.42 0.48 1.57
C SER A 54 -10.93 0.09 0.18
N LEU A 55 -11.83 -0.41 -0.67
CA LEU A 55 -11.54 -0.63 -2.10
C LEU A 55 -11.27 0.67 -2.86
N GLU A 56 -11.66 1.82 -2.32
CA GLU A 56 -11.44 3.14 -2.92
C GLU A 56 -10.15 3.81 -2.43
N SER A 57 -9.55 3.31 -1.34
CA SER A 57 -8.31 3.85 -0.78
C SER A 57 -7.12 2.94 -1.12
N GLN A 58 -5.92 3.51 -1.20
CA GLN A 58 -4.70 2.73 -1.46
C GLN A 58 -4.09 2.17 -0.18
N ASP A 59 -4.42 2.77 0.95
CA ASP A 59 -3.88 2.42 2.25
C ASP A 59 -4.68 1.31 2.94
N VAL A 60 -3.99 0.62 3.85
CA VAL A 60 -4.58 -0.25 4.88
C VAL A 60 -4.13 0.25 6.24
N VAL A 61 -5.04 0.28 7.20
CA VAL A 61 -4.76 0.65 8.59
C VAL A 61 -5.06 -0.53 9.50
N LEU A 62 -4.05 -0.92 10.27
CA LEU A 62 -4.11 -1.99 11.25
C LEU A 62 -3.93 -1.39 12.64
N ARG A 63 -4.65 -1.93 13.63
CA ARG A 63 -4.51 -1.54 15.02
C ARG A 63 -4.36 -2.73 15.93
N ARG A 64 -3.55 -2.54 16.96
CA ARG A 64 -3.35 -3.48 18.05
C ARG A 64 -3.34 -2.71 19.37
N LYS A 65 -3.99 -3.28 20.38
CA LYS A 65 -3.80 -2.86 21.78
C LYS A 65 -2.97 -3.93 22.49
N CYS A 66 -1.87 -3.52 23.09
CA CYS A 66 -1.01 -4.38 23.88
C CYS A 66 -1.60 -4.56 25.29
N GLU A 67 -1.23 -5.66 25.95
CA GLU A 67 -1.62 -5.93 27.34
C GLU A 67 -1.12 -4.85 28.31
N SER A 68 -0.02 -4.18 27.96
CA SER A 68 0.54 -3.01 28.66
C SER A 68 -0.36 -1.76 28.61
N GLY A 69 -1.44 -1.77 27.84
CA GLY A 69 -2.29 -0.62 27.56
C GLY A 69 -1.76 0.30 26.45
N GLU A 70 -0.64 -0.05 25.82
CA GLU A 70 -0.11 0.67 24.65
C GLU A 70 -0.96 0.38 23.41
N GLU A 71 -1.13 1.39 22.55
CA GLU A 71 -1.80 1.26 21.27
C GLU A 71 -0.78 1.39 20.14
N VAL A 72 -0.80 0.43 19.22
CA VAL A 72 0.04 0.40 18.03
C VAL A 72 -0.87 0.49 16.81
N ALA A 73 -0.66 1.51 15.99
CA ALA A 73 -1.35 1.69 14.71
C ALA A 73 -0.33 1.59 13.58
N VAL A 74 -0.68 0.87 12.53
CA VAL A 74 0.16 0.68 11.33
C VAL A 74 -0.66 1.14 10.14
N SER A 75 -0.17 2.12 9.40
CA SER A 75 -0.72 2.53 8.11
C SER A 75 0.25 2.13 7.02
N ALA A 76 -0.21 1.39 6.01
CA ALA A 76 0.65 0.90 4.95
C ALA A 76 0.03 1.15 3.57
N LEU A 77 0.87 1.45 2.58
CA LEU A 77 0.50 1.63 1.17
C LEU A 77 1.66 1.21 0.26
N LEU A 78 1.39 0.98 -1.03
CA LEU A 78 2.45 0.69 -2.00
C LEU A 78 3.26 1.95 -2.31
N GLY A 79 4.58 1.82 -2.24
CA GLY A 79 5.50 2.85 -2.69
C GLY A 79 5.48 3.04 -4.20
N GLN A 80 6.33 3.94 -4.69
CA GLN A 80 6.55 4.10 -6.13
C GLN A 80 7.20 2.85 -6.72
N GLU A 81 6.99 2.66 -8.01
CA GLU A 81 7.61 1.59 -8.77
C GLU A 81 9.13 1.72 -8.74
N MET A 82 9.77 0.81 -8.01
CA MET A 82 11.21 0.65 -8.06
C MET A 82 11.49 -0.43 -9.10
N PHE A 83 12.33 -0.12 -10.08
CA PHE A 83 12.82 -1.12 -11.04
C PHE A 83 13.79 -2.08 -10.32
N ALA A 84 13.30 -2.85 -9.36
CA ALA A 84 14.04 -3.92 -8.73
C ALA A 84 13.96 -5.15 -9.63
N GLU A 85 15.04 -5.46 -10.33
CA GLU A 85 15.13 -6.65 -11.18
C GLU A 85 14.97 -7.92 -10.33
N GLY A 86 13.93 -8.71 -10.60
CA GLY A 86 13.85 -10.12 -10.21
C GLY A 86 13.06 -10.49 -8.95
N GLY A 87 12.33 -9.56 -8.31
CA GLY A 87 11.43 -9.86 -7.19
C GLY A 87 10.00 -10.21 -7.62
N ILE A 88 9.26 -10.98 -6.79
CA ILE A 88 7.82 -11.24 -6.98
C ILE A 88 7.02 -9.96 -6.77
N PHE A 89 7.49 -9.12 -5.85
CA PHE A 89 6.87 -7.85 -5.53
C PHE A 89 7.65 -6.70 -6.18
N PRO A 90 7.09 -6.02 -7.20
CA PRO A 90 7.77 -4.94 -7.91
C PRO A 90 7.92 -3.66 -7.08
N ARG A 91 7.15 -3.53 -6.00
CA ARG A 91 7.12 -2.31 -5.18
C ARG A 91 7.35 -2.65 -3.72
N GLU A 92 8.08 -1.79 -3.03
CA GLU A 92 8.12 -1.84 -1.58
C GLU A 92 6.80 -1.32 -1.00
N VAL A 93 6.46 -1.80 0.20
CA VAL A 93 5.36 -1.25 0.98
C VAL A 93 5.92 -0.19 1.91
N LEU A 94 5.39 1.04 1.79
CA LEU A 94 5.66 2.11 2.73
C LEU A 94 4.74 1.95 3.92
N MET A 95 5.33 1.77 5.10
CA MET A 95 4.65 1.46 6.34
C MET A 95 4.97 2.51 7.40
N LYS A 96 3.95 3.17 7.92
CA LYS A 96 4.03 4.10 9.04
C LYS A 96 3.54 3.42 10.30
N VAL A 97 4.40 3.30 11.31
CA VAL A 97 4.09 2.68 12.59
C VAL A 97 4.00 3.76 13.68
N CYS A 98 2.85 3.87 14.32
CA CYS A 98 2.60 4.81 15.41
C CYS A 98 2.39 4.04 16.71
N VAL A 99 3.18 4.37 17.74
CA VAL A 99 3.05 3.79 19.08
C VAL A 99 2.64 4.87 20.07
N LYS A 100 1.52 4.65 20.76
CA LYS A 100 1.00 5.52 21.81
C LYS A 100 1.03 4.78 23.14
N LYS A 101 1.63 5.40 24.15
CA LYS A 101 1.60 4.88 25.53
C LYS A 101 0.37 5.38 26.28
N PRO A 102 -0.19 4.58 27.20
CA PRO A 102 -1.31 5.00 28.03
C PRO A 102 -0.90 6.20 28.90
N GLY A 103 -1.79 7.18 29.03
CA GLY A 103 -1.54 8.38 29.83
C GLY A 103 -0.60 9.42 29.21
N LEU A 104 0.02 9.15 28.06
CA LEU A 104 0.85 10.12 27.34
C LEU A 104 0.11 10.76 26.16
N ASN A 105 0.24 12.07 26.05
CA ASN A 105 -0.19 12.84 24.88
C ASN A 105 0.92 12.91 23.82
N SER A 106 1.59 11.79 23.59
CA SER A 106 2.68 11.70 22.62
C SER A 106 2.63 10.37 21.89
N VAL A 107 3.06 10.41 20.64
CA VAL A 107 3.16 9.25 19.75
C VAL A 107 4.57 9.17 19.22
N LEU A 108 5.13 7.97 19.24
CA LEU A 108 6.35 7.65 18.53
C LEU A 108 5.96 7.12 17.15
N GLN A 109 6.35 7.83 16.10
CA GLN A 109 6.08 7.45 14.72
C GLN A 109 7.37 6.95 14.07
N PHE A 110 7.28 5.86 13.32
CA PHE A 110 8.34 5.34 12.47
C PHE A 110 7.87 5.30 11.04
N ASP A 111 8.72 5.72 10.12
CA ASP A 111 8.50 5.54 8.69
C ASP A 111 9.41 4.40 8.23
N CYS A 112 8.80 3.35 7.70
CA CYS A 112 9.45 2.11 7.34
C CYS A 112 9.17 1.73 5.89
N GLY A 113 10.11 1.02 5.27
CA GLY A 113 9.92 0.35 3.99
C GLY A 113 9.97 -1.14 4.18
N VAL A 114 9.07 -1.86 3.51
CA VAL A 114 9.00 -3.32 3.54
C VAL A 114 9.25 -3.85 2.14
N SER A 115 10.22 -4.74 2.01
CA SER A 115 10.61 -5.36 0.76
C SER A 115 10.74 -6.87 0.91
N GLU A 116 10.69 -7.56 -0.23
CA GLU A 116 10.92 -8.99 -0.30
C GLU A 116 12.38 -9.33 0.10
N LYS A 117 12.54 -10.44 0.81
CA LYS A 117 13.84 -10.98 1.21
C LYS A 117 13.91 -12.45 0.81
N GLY A 118 14.54 -12.72 -0.34
CA GLY A 118 14.72 -14.09 -0.83
C GLY A 118 13.39 -14.79 -1.12
N ILE A 119 13.35 -16.11 -1.00
CA ILE A 119 12.16 -16.91 -1.33
C ILE A 119 11.15 -16.85 -0.17
N GLY A 120 10.08 -16.07 -0.34
CA GLY A 120 8.91 -16.07 0.57
C GLY A 120 9.09 -15.34 1.91
N GLY A 121 10.24 -14.71 2.12
CA GLY A 121 10.51 -13.88 3.29
C GLY A 121 10.35 -12.39 2.99
N SER A 122 10.20 -11.59 4.04
CA SER A 122 10.24 -10.14 3.94
C SER A 122 11.14 -9.53 4.99
N GLN A 123 11.61 -8.33 4.69
CA GLN A 123 12.35 -7.50 5.62
C GLN A 123 11.79 -6.09 5.63
N PHE A 124 11.95 -5.44 6.77
CA PHE A 124 11.68 -4.02 6.87
C PHE A 124 12.92 -3.23 7.27
N HIS A 125 12.96 -1.99 6.79
CA HIS A 125 13.95 -0.97 7.08
C HIS A 125 13.26 0.23 7.68
N ILE A 126 13.94 0.95 8.57
CA ILE A 126 13.43 2.18 9.19
C ILE A 126 14.13 3.34 8.49
N TYR A 127 13.37 4.24 7.87
CA TYR A 127 13.88 5.45 7.24
C TYR A 127 13.97 6.60 8.24
N SER A 128 13.00 6.70 9.15
CA SER A 128 12.96 7.76 10.16
C SER A 128 12.19 7.34 11.41
N ALA A 129 12.53 7.98 12.53
CA ALA A 129 11.81 7.89 13.78
C ALA A 129 11.52 9.31 14.30
N HIS A 130 10.27 9.57 14.63
CA HIS A 130 9.76 10.89 14.99
C HIS A 130 9.00 10.83 16.30
N TYR A 131 9.29 11.75 17.22
CA TYR A 131 8.48 11.95 18.42
C TYR A 131 7.48 13.08 18.18
N LEU A 132 6.19 12.76 18.27
CA LEU A 132 5.09 13.69 18.02
C LEU A 132 4.30 13.95 19.30
N HIS A 133 4.15 15.22 19.67
CA HIS A 133 3.27 15.63 20.77
C HIS A 133 1.86 15.95 20.24
N LEU A 134 0.83 15.35 20.82
CA LEU A 134 -0.55 15.40 20.33
C LEU A 134 -1.28 16.73 20.62
N THR A 135 -0.63 17.71 21.25
CA THR A 135 -1.24 19.02 21.54
C THR A 135 -1.46 19.88 20.28
N THR A 136 -1.01 19.42 19.11
CA THR A 136 -1.23 20.09 17.83
C THR A 136 -1.92 19.17 16.84
N THR A 137 -3.09 19.58 16.35
CA THR A 137 -3.90 18.88 15.33
C THR A 137 -3.15 18.70 14.00
N CYS A 138 -2.08 19.47 13.79
CA CYS A 138 -1.15 19.32 12.66
C CYS A 138 0.28 19.53 13.15
N PRO A 139 1.24 18.64 12.80
CA PRO A 139 2.64 18.86 13.12
C PRO A 139 3.12 20.17 12.50
N LYS A 140 3.60 21.11 13.30
CA LYS A 140 4.17 22.36 12.79
C LYS A 140 5.40 22.03 11.92
N PRO A 141 5.59 22.68 10.75
CA PRO A 141 6.77 22.47 9.92
C PRO A 141 8.09 22.72 10.67
N SER A 142 8.06 23.56 11.71
CA SER A 142 9.20 23.90 12.57
C SER A 142 9.46 22.90 13.70
N ALA A 143 8.62 21.87 13.87
CA ALA A 143 8.81 20.88 14.92
C ALA A 143 10.03 20.00 14.58
N TYR A 144 10.92 19.82 15.56
CA TYR A 144 12.07 18.95 15.40
C TYR A 144 11.61 17.53 15.08
N ARG A 145 12.06 17.00 13.93
CA ARG A 145 11.71 15.67 13.45
C ARG A 145 12.62 14.58 14.02
N GLY A 146 13.77 14.92 14.57
CA GLY A 146 14.82 13.94 14.84
C GLY A 146 15.95 14.04 13.80
N PRO A 147 17.09 13.41 14.07
CA PRO A 147 18.18 13.28 13.10
C PRO A 147 17.79 12.34 11.95
N SER A 148 18.65 12.24 10.93
CA SER A 148 18.55 11.14 9.97
C SER A 148 18.71 9.81 10.69
N PHE A 149 17.92 8.79 10.34
CA PHE A 149 18.04 7.48 10.98
C PHE A 149 19.41 6.85 10.74
N SER A 150 19.99 7.06 9.56
CA SER A 150 21.32 6.56 9.21
C SER A 150 22.47 7.18 10.03
N ASP A 151 22.24 8.35 10.64
CA ASP A 151 23.23 9.03 11.49
C ASP A 151 23.19 8.52 12.95
N LEU A 152 22.19 7.69 13.30
CA LEU A 152 22.10 7.10 14.63
C LEU A 152 23.17 6.03 14.84
N ASP A 153 23.60 5.87 16.09
CA ASP A 153 24.45 4.76 16.50
C ASP A 153 23.85 3.39 16.12
N SER A 154 24.68 2.44 15.69
CA SER A 154 24.21 1.13 15.20
C SER A 154 23.44 0.35 16.25
N ASP A 155 23.87 0.40 17.53
CA ASP A 155 23.20 -0.32 18.61
C ASP A 155 21.81 0.26 18.86
N LEU A 156 21.65 1.58 18.68
CA LEU A 156 20.34 2.24 18.77
C LEU A 156 19.45 1.87 17.58
N GLN A 157 19.98 1.79 16.36
CA GLN A 157 19.22 1.34 15.19
C GLN A 157 18.69 -0.08 15.39
N ASP A 158 19.54 -1.00 15.87
CA ASP A 158 19.17 -2.39 16.16
C ASP A 158 18.15 -2.49 17.31
N ALA A 159 18.32 -1.70 18.37
CA ALA A 159 17.37 -1.65 19.48
C ALA A 159 15.98 -1.14 19.04
N LEU A 160 15.92 -0.12 18.17
CA LEU A 160 14.65 0.39 17.63
C LEU A 160 13.97 -0.65 16.73
N LYS A 161 14.75 -1.38 15.92
CA LYS A 161 14.24 -2.49 15.12
C LYS A 161 13.69 -3.62 16.00
N GLY A 162 14.43 -4.03 17.02
CA GLY A 162 13.98 -5.02 18.01
C GLY A 162 12.73 -4.58 18.76
N TYR A 163 12.62 -3.29 19.09
CA TYR A 163 11.43 -2.71 19.72
C TYR A 163 10.18 -2.88 18.83
N LEU A 164 10.27 -2.58 17.53
CA LEU A 164 9.15 -2.76 16.60
C LEU A 164 8.76 -4.23 16.42
N ILE A 165 9.74 -5.14 16.34
CA ILE A 165 9.50 -6.59 16.29
C ILE A 165 8.73 -7.04 17.53
N ALA A 166 9.13 -6.59 18.72
CA ALA A 166 8.43 -6.88 19.97
C ALA A 166 7.01 -6.32 20.03
N LYS A 167 6.69 -5.29 19.23
CA LYS A 167 5.31 -4.78 19.04
C LYS A 167 4.48 -5.57 18.02
N GLY A 168 5.07 -6.59 17.41
CA GLY A 168 4.43 -7.45 16.40
C GLY A 168 4.69 -7.02 14.97
N ILE A 169 5.60 -6.08 14.72
CA ILE A 169 6.08 -5.74 13.38
C ILE A 169 7.16 -6.75 12.97
N GLY A 170 6.72 -8.00 12.81
CA GLY A 170 7.57 -9.13 12.39
C GLY A 170 7.28 -9.58 10.97
N GLU A 171 8.02 -10.59 10.52
CA GLU A 171 7.95 -11.14 9.16
C GLU A 171 6.53 -11.56 8.75
N ASN A 172 5.75 -12.11 9.68
CA ASN A 172 4.35 -12.48 9.42
C ASN A 172 3.49 -11.28 9.01
N LEU A 173 3.64 -10.14 9.69
CA LEU A 173 2.89 -8.93 9.38
C LEU A 173 3.37 -8.31 8.07
N THR A 174 4.68 -8.25 7.86
CA THR A 174 5.26 -7.66 6.65
C THR A 174 4.96 -8.49 5.40
N ASN A 175 4.95 -9.83 5.52
CA ASN A 175 4.48 -10.74 4.46
C ASN A 175 3.00 -10.51 4.15
N PHE A 176 2.16 -10.34 5.18
CA PHE A 176 0.75 -10.02 5.00
C PHE A 176 0.60 -8.72 4.22
N LEU A 177 1.29 -7.65 4.64
CA LEU A 177 1.20 -6.33 4.02
C LEU A 177 1.65 -6.35 2.55
N LEU A 178 2.80 -6.98 2.25
CA LEU A 178 3.27 -7.13 0.87
C LEU A 178 2.24 -7.82 -0.02
N LEU A 179 1.76 -8.98 0.42
CA LEU A 179 0.81 -9.76 -0.37
C LEU A 179 -0.54 -9.05 -0.53
N HIS A 180 -1.06 -8.52 0.57
CA HIS A 180 -2.38 -7.90 0.63
C HIS A 180 -2.44 -6.64 -0.23
N LEU A 181 -1.44 -5.75 -0.11
CA LEU A 181 -1.44 -4.49 -0.85
C LEU A 181 -1.25 -4.68 -2.35
N HIS A 182 -0.42 -5.64 -2.78
CA HIS A 182 -0.29 -5.96 -4.21
C HIS A 182 -1.55 -6.62 -4.78
N LYS A 183 -2.20 -7.53 -4.04
CA LYS A 183 -3.50 -8.09 -4.45
C LYS A 183 -4.59 -7.01 -4.52
N LYS A 184 -4.58 -6.07 -3.57
CA LYS A 184 -5.50 -4.94 -3.52
C LYS A 184 -5.33 -4.04 -4.75
N GLU A 185 -4.09 -3.69 -5.09
CA GLU A 185 -3.78 -2.87 -6.27
C GLU A 185 -4.23 -3.54 -7.57
N LEU A 186 -3.94 -4.84 -7.73
CA LEU A 186 -4.42 -5.61 -8.88
C LEU A 186 -5.96 -5.60 -8.98
N GLY A 187 -6.66 -5.80 -7.86
CA GLY A 187 -8.11 -5.73 -7.80
C GLY A 187 -8.66 -4.35 -8.16
N GLN A 188 -8.01 -3.29 -7.70
CA GLN A 188 -8.35 -1.91 -8.04
C GLN A 188 -8.13 -1.61 -9.53
N TYR A 189 -7.03 -2.13 -10.10
CA TYR A 189 -6.74 -2.00 -11.53
C TYR A 189 -7.80 -2.69 -12.39
N VAL A 190 -8.16 -3.94 -12.07
CA VAL A 190 -9.22 -4.66 -12.79
C VAL A 190 -10.56 -3.94 -12.68
N ASN A 191 -10.94 -3.45 -11.50
CA ASN A 191 -12.17 -2.67 -11.31
C ASN A 191 -12.14 -1.35 -12.12
N TRP A 192 -10.98 -0.69 -12.18
CA TRP A 192 -10.79 0.50 -13.01
C TRP A 192 -10.97 0.20 -14.50
N LEU A 193 -10.40 -0.91 -15.00
CA LEU A 193 -10.59 -1.36 -16.38
C LEU A 193 -12.07 -1.65 -16.70
N GLN A 194 -12.79 -2.30 -15.79
CA GLN A 194 -14.22 -2.60 -15.95
C GLN A 194 -15.08 -1.33 -15.98
N LYS A 195 -14.77 -0.35 -15.11
CA LYS A 195 -15.44 0.97 -15.13
C LYS A 195 -15.14 1.72 -16.42
N LEU A 196 -13.91 1.67 -16.90
CA LEU A 196 -13.50 2.27 -18.16
C LEU A 196 -14.23 1.63 -19.35
N GLU A 197 -14.34 0.30 -19.38
CA GLU A 197 -15.10 -0.44 -20.38
C GLU A 197 -16.58 0.01 -20.40
N SER A 198 -17.20 0.09 -19.23
CA SER A 198 -18.60 0.51 -19.06
C SER A 198 -18.84 1.94 -19.57
N LEU A 199 -17.91 2.85 -19.27
CA LEU A 199 -17.93 4.24 -19.75
C LEU A 199 -17.80 4.34 -21.27
N VAL A 200 -16.93 3.53 -21.89
CA VAL A 200 -16.77 3.50 -23.36
C VAL A 200 -18.00 2.91 -24.05
N LEU A 201 -18.66 1.93 -23.43
CA LEU A 201 -19.90 1.33 -23.91
C LEU A 201 -21.15 2.20 -23.68
N GLY A 202 -21.05 3.23 -22.83
CA GLY A 202 -22.18 4.07 -22.45
C GLY A 202 -23.22 3.35 -21.60
N LYS A 203 -22.83 2.28 -20.91
CA LYS A 203 -23.66 1.58 -19.93
C LYS A 203 -23.41 2.23 -18.57
N PHE A 204 -24.37 2.99 -18.09
CA PHE A 204 -24.40 3.46 -16.71
C PHE A 204 -25.53 2.70 -16.01
N ASP A 205 -25.18 1.98 -14.94
CA ASP A 205 -26.14 1.51 -13.93
C ASP A 205 -26.38 2.63 -12.90
#